data_AF-A0A2D7H7M3-F1
#
_entry.id   AF-A0A2D7H7M3-F1
#
_cell.length_a   1.000
_cell.length_b   1.000
_cell.length_c   1.000
_cell.angle_alpha   90.00
_cell.angle_beta   90.00
_cell.angle_gamma   90.00
#
_symmetry.space_group_name_H-M   'P 1'
#
loop_
_entity.id
_entity.type
_entity.pdbx_description
1 polymer ?
#
loop_
_entity_poly.entity_id
_entity_poly.type
_entity_poly.pdbx_seq_one_letter_code
_entity_poly.pdbx_strand_id
1 'polypeptide(L)'
;MESPTMSQSTAPQALPTLEKTPVPGMEPHRRCCELPRVGIAFFAVLTLISVGIAGYFAGRHQSPLNQELSELPLLNAAAAVSDEKYSIATGIISEEADGFFVLDHNSGLLQCNVIYPRRGGQFMARFTTNVAEAVGTGAKGGKYMMLTGRAQFPRASNNPAASTVVYVMDTASGNYACFGIPYDRVVANANRPQQGAMRLLTTGTANPVIDRDNLR
;
A
#
# COMPACT_ATOMS: atom_id res chain seq x y z
N MET A 1 62.18 19.28 -29.68
CA MET A 1 61.07 20.11 -30.19
C MET A 1 60.20 20.45 -29.00
N GLU A 2 60.72 21.28 -28.11
CA GLU A 2 60.51 22.75 -28.09
C GLU A 2 59.09 23.12 -27.67
N SER A 3 59.03 23.64 -26.44
CA SER A 3 57.98 24.51 -25.90
C SER A 3 57.86 25.78 -26.75
N PRO A 4 56.75 26.54 -26.65
CA PRO A 4 56.86 27.72 -25.78
C PRO A 4 55.59 28.14 -25.02
N THR A 5 55.82 28.45 -23.75
CA THR A 5 55.45 29.64 -22.93
C THR A 5 54.45 30.71 -23.41
N MET A 6 53.49 30.97 -22.52
CA MET A 6 53.00 32.24 -21.93
C MET A 6 52.60 33.46 -22.81
N SER A 7 51.42 34.02 -22.49
CA SER A 7 51.34 35.39 -21.93
C SER A 7 50.00 35.69 -21.26
N GLN A 8 50.09 36.10 -19.99
CA GLN A 8 49.06 36.77 -19.20
C GLN A 8 48.86 38.20 -19.71
N SER A 9 47.62 38.69 -19.68
CA SER A 9 47.32 40.13 -19.83
C SER A 9 46.55 40.61 -18.61
N THR A 10 47.20 41.51 -17.87
CA THR A 10 46.67 42.25 -16.73
C THR A 10 46.21 43.62 -17.22
N ALA A 11 44.97 44.01 -16.90
CA ALA A 11 44.50 45.38 -17.02
C ALA A 11 43.73 45.80 -15.76
N PRO A 12 43.76 47.08 -15.36
CA PRO A 12 43.62 47.50 -13.97
C PRO A 12 42.16 47.83 -13.60
N GLN A 13 41.77 47.48 -12.37
CA GLN A 13 40.52 47.93 -11.76
C GLN A 13 40.69 49.38 -11.25
N ALA A 14 39.84 50.28 -11.76
CA ALA A 14 39.69 51.63 -11.22
C ALA A 14 38.59 51.65 -10.14
N LEU A 15 38.95 52.11 -8.95
CA LEU A 15 38.09 52.29 -7.79
C LEU A 15 37.40 53.68 -7.86
N PRO A 16 36.08 53.82 -7.68
CA PRO A 16 35.43 55.13 -7.67
C PRO A 16 35.62 55.84 -6.31
N THR A 17 36.09 57.08 -6.38
CA THR A 17 36.26 58.03 -5.28
C THR A 17 34.91 58.50 -4.75
N LEU A 18 34.70 58.37 -3.45
CA LEU A 18 33.45 58.69 -2.75
C LEU A 18 33.47 60.17 -2.32
N GLU A 19 32.67 60.99 -3.01
CA GLU A 19 32.53 62.43 -2.77
C GLU A 19 31.59 62.70 -1.59
N LYS A 20 32.08 63.44 -0.60
CA LYS A 20 31.38 63.77 0.65
C LYS A 20 30.77 65.17 0.55
N THR A 21 29.44 65.24 0.45
CA THR A 21 28.67 66.50 0.48
C THR A 21 28.26 66.84 1.94
N PRO A 22 28.25 68.14 2.34
CA PRO A 22 28.03 68.55 3.72
C PRO A 22 26.54 68.80 4.06
N VAL A 23 26.24 68.62 5.36
CA VAL A 23 24.95 68.86 6.06
C VAL A 23 24.77 70.36 6.33
N PRO A 24 23.56 70.94 6.18
CA PRO A 24 22.70 71.34 7.33
C PRO A 24 21.19 71.18 7.02
N GLY A 25 20.23 71.13 7.95
CA GLY A 25 20.16 71.66 9.29
C GLY A 25 18.86 71.21 9.98
N MET A 26 18.83 71.45 11.28
CA MET A 26 17.82 71.06 12.25
C MET A 26 16.76 72.16 12.38
N GLU A 27 15.47 71.80 12.47
CA GLU A 27 14.43 72.53 13.23
C GLU A 27 13.22 71.60 13.49
N PRO A 28 12.65 71.56 14.73
CA PRO A 28 11.56 70.67 15.10
C PRO A 28 10.21 71.42 15.18
N HIS A 29 9.17 70.92 14.51
CA HIS A 29 7.81 71.42 14.73
C HIS A 29 6.84 70.36 15.25
N ARG A 30 6.41 70.63 16.49
CA ARG A 30 5.43 69.92 17.31
C ARG A 30 4.08 69.74 16.61
N ARG A 31 3.50 68.54 16.71
CA ARG A 31 2.06 68.25 16.90
C ARG A 31 1.87 66.77 17.25
N CYS A 32 2.10 66.41 18.51
CA CYS A 32 1.69 65.13 19.09
C CYS A 32 0.33 65.31 19.77
N CYS A 33 -0.47 64.23 19.79
CA CYS A 33 -1.56 63.94 20.74
C CYS A 33 -3.03 63.99 20.25
N GLU A 34 -3.36 63.60 19.01
CA GLU A 34 -4.75 63.16 18.67
C GLU A 34 -4.82 61.93 17.73
N LEU A 35 -3.69 61.41 17.25
CA LEU A 35 -3.67 60.28 16.29
C LEU A 35 -3.73 58.84 16.87
N PRO A 36 -3.33 58.53 18.12
CA PRO A 36 -3.19 57.13 18.53
C PRO A 36 -4.54 56.45 18.87
N ARG A 37 -5.60 57.20 19.20
CA ARG A 37 -6.90 56.60 19.58
C ARG A 37 -7.71 56.12 18.38
N VAL A 38 -7.66 56.83 17.25
CA VAL A 38 -8.36 56.43 16.01
C VAL A 38 -7.67 55.24 15.33
N GLY A 39 -6.33 55.22 15.36
CA GLY A 39 -5.56 54.10 14.81
C GLY A 39 -5.82 52.78 15.51
N ILE A 40 -5.83 52.76 16.85
CA ILE A 40 -6.06 51.54 17.64
C ILE A 40 -7.49 50.99 17.41
N ALA A 41 -8.50 51.85 17.33
CA ALA A 41 -9.87 51.43 17.07
C ALA A 41 -10.03 50.81 15.67
N PHE A 42 -9.36 51.36 14.66
CA PHE A 42 -9.42 50.85 13.28
C PHE A 42 -8.76 49.46 13.15
N PHE A 43 -7.60 49.25 13.79
CA PHE A 43 -6.96 47.93 13.80
C PHE A 43 -7.78 46.88 14.56
N ALA A 44 -8.43 47.24 15.67
CA ALA A 44 -9.29 46.31 16.41
C ALA A 44 -10.47 45.81 15.55
N VAL A 45 -11.14 46.70 14.81
CA VAL A 45 -12.27 46.32 13.94
C VAL A 45 -11.81 45.43 12.79
N LEU A 46 -10.66 45.72 12.17
CA LEU A 46 -10.11 44.89 11.10
C LEU A 46 -9.77 43.46 11.56
N THR A 47 -9.21 43.31 12.77
CA THR A 47 -8.92 41.98 13.30
C THR A 47 -10.19 41.16 13.52
N LEU A 48 -11.25 41.75 14.06
CA LEU A 48 -12.52 41.05 14.29
C LEU A 48 -13.20 40.62 12.98
N ILE A 49 -13.16 41.47 11.94
CA ILE A 49 -13.70 41.12 10.62
C ILE A 49 -12.91 39.98 9.98
N SER A 50 -11.57 39.99 10.10
CA SER A 50 -10.72 38.92 9.54
C SER A 50 -10.96 37.56 10.22
N VAL A 51 -11.13 37.53 11.54
CA VAL A 51 -11.42 36.31 12.30
C VAL A 51 -12.83 35.79 11.97
N GLY A 52 -13.81 36.69 11.82
CA GLY A 52 -15.17 36.31 11.41
C GLY A 52 -15.24 35.69 10.02
N ILE A 53 -14.51 36.26 9.05
CA ILE A 53 -14.45 35.71 7.68
C ILE A 53 -13.72 34.35 7.67
N ALA A 54 -12.59 34.24 8.37
CA ALA A 54 -11.87 32.96 8.48
C ALA A 54 -12.73 31.87 9.13
N GLY A 55 -13.47 32.20 10.20
CA GLY A 55 -14.41 31.27 10.84
C GLY A 55 -15.58 30.86 9.93
N TYR A 56 -16.13 31.81 9.16
CA TYR A 56 -17.23 31.53 8.22
C TYR A 56 -16.82 30.59 7.07
N PHE A 57 -15.63 30.79 6.50
CA PHE A 57 -15.11 29.89 5.47
C PHE A 57 -14.65 28.54 6.04
N ALA A 58 -14.04 28.51 7.22
CA ALA A 58 -13.68 27.26 7.89
C ALA A 58 -14.91 26.37 8.19
N GLY A 59 -16.04 26.96 8.56
CA GLY A 59 -17.29 26.23 8.82
C GLY A 59 -18.02 25.70 7.58
N ARG A 60 -17.73 26.22 6.38
CA ARG A 60 -18.37 25.76 5.13
C ARG A 60 -17.62 24.64 4.41
N HIS A 61 -16.38 24.35 4.77
CA HIS A 61 -15.59 23.29 4.14
C HIS A 61 -15.72 21.91 4.80
N GLN A 62 -16.52 21.78 5.85
CA GLN A 62 -16.81 20.51 6.50
C GLN A 62 -18.14 19.95 6.01
N SER A 63 -18.15 19.38 4.81
CA SER A 63 -19.21 18.45 4.41
C SER A 63 -19.01 17.16 5.24
N PRO A 64 -19.92 16.78 6.15
CA PRO A 64 -19.77 15.58 6.98
C PRO A 64 -19.77 14.27 6.17
N LEU A 65 -20.15 14.33 4.89
CA LEU A 65 -20.28 13.17 4.01
C LEU A 65 -18.93 12.58 3.56
N ASN A 66 -17.85 13.37 3.53
CA ASN A 66 -16.52 12.87 3.13
C ASN A 66 -15.77 12.19 4.28
N GLN A 67 -16.18 12.43 5.53
CA GLN A 67 -15.51 11.87 6.70
C GLN A 67 -16.02 10.46 7.03
N GLU A 68 -17.29 10.14 6.75
CA GLU A 68 -17.81 8.77 6.87
C GLU A 68 -17.37 7.83 5.72
N LEU A 69 -17.10 8.34 4.51
CA LEU A 69 -16.60 7.52 3.41
C LEU A 69 -15.13 7.08 3.57
N SER A 70 -14.40 7.71 4.50
CA SER A 70 -13.02 7.32 4.85
C SER A 70 -12.98 6.20 5.90
N GLU A 71 -14.13 5.83 6.47
CA GLU A 71 -14.26 4.79 7.50
C GLU A 71 -15.11 3.60 7.04
N LEU A 72 -15.35 3.46 5.73
CA LEU A 72 -15.82 2.18 5.21
C LEU A 72 -14.64 1.19 5.22
N PRO A 73 -14.73 0.05 5.93
CA PRO A 73 -13.75 -1.00 5.77
C PRO A 73 -13.70 -1.36 4.29
N LEU A 74 -12.51 -1.29 3.67
CA LEU A 74 -12.28 -1.72 2.29
C LEU A 74 -12.82 -3.15 2.14
N LEU A 75 -14.03 -3.27 1.58
CA LEU A 75 -14.76 -4.53 1.46
C LEU A 75 -14.10 -5.36 0.36
N ASN A 76 -13.06 -6.07 0.76
CA ASN A 76 -12.34 -7.01 -0.07
C ASN A 76 -13.14 -8.30 -0.15
N ALA A 77 -14.17 -8.32 -1.01
CA ALA A 77 -15.01 -9.48 -1.22
C ALA A 77 -14.26 -10.55 -2.03
N ALA A 78 -13.68 -11.53 -1.33
CA ALA A 78 -13.30 -12.80 -1.94
C ALA A 78 -14.59 -13.58 -2.28
N ALA A 79 -14.77 -13.93 -3.55
CA ALA A 79 -15.86 -14.78 -3.99
C ALA A 79 -15.40 -16.24 -3.99
N ALA A 80 -16.27 -17.16 -3.60
CA ALA A 80 -15.99 -18.60 -3.68
C ALA A 80 -17.24 -19.34 -4.14
N VAL A 81 -17.07 -20.33 -5.00
CA VAL A 81 -18.13 -21.27 -5.38
C VAL A 81 -17.52 -22.65 -5.56
N SER A 82 -18.27 -23.67 -5.12
CA SER A 82 -17.84 -25.06 -5.23
C SER A 82 -18.92 -25.88 -5.91
N ASP A 83 -18.46 -26.82 -6.71
CA ASP A 83 -19.23 -27.89 -7.33
C ASP A 83 -18.55 -29.24 -6.98
N GLU A 84 -19.10 -30.36 -7.44
CA GLU A 84 -18.57 -31.71 -7.17
C GLU A 84 -17.21 -31.98 -7.86
N LYS A 85 -16.93 -31.27 -8.96
CA LYS A 85 -15.70 -31.47 -9.75
C LYS A 85 -14.65 -30.41 -9.49
N TYR A 86 -15.09 -29.18 -9.24
CA TYR A 86 -14.21 -28.03 -9.10
C TYR A 86 -14.66 -27.12 -7.98
N SER A 87 -13.70 -26.55 -7.26
CA SER A 87 -13.93 -25.35 -6.47
C SER A 87 -13.14 -24.19 -7.07
N ILE A 88 -13.75 -23.01 -7.08
CA ILE A 88 -13.07 -21.78 -7.46
C ILE A 88 -13.22 -20.73 -6.37
N ALA A 89 -12.20 -19.88 -6.24
CA ALA A 89 -12.24 -18.73 -5.36
C ALA A 89 -11.40 -17.58 -5.90
N THR A 90 -11.69 -16.37 -5.46
CA THR A 90 -10.83 -15.20 -5.66
C THR A 90 -10.16 -14.78 -4.37
N GLY A 91 -9.03 -14.09 -4.45
CA GLY A 91 -8.36 -13.53 -3.27
C GLY A 91 -7.30 -12.51 -3.64
N ILE A 92 -7.06 -11.56 -2.72
CA ILE A 92 -6.17 -10.43 -2.94
C ILE A 92 -4.71 -10.86 -2.83
N ILE A 93 -4.03 -10.94 -3.97
CA ILE A 93 -2.62 -11.31 -4.03
C ILE A 93 -1.74 -10.12 -3.65
N SER A 94 -2.07 -8.95 -4.18
CA SER A 94 -1.42 -7.67 -3.88
C SER A 94 -2.44 -6.53 -3.98
N GLU A 95 -2.03 -5.30 -3.66
CA GLU A 95 -2.90 -4.12 -3.77
C GLU A 95 -3.48 -3.88 -5.17
N GLU A 96 -2.81 -4.37 -6.21
CA GLU A 96 -3.22 -4.15 -7.60
C GLU A 96 -3.75 -5.42 -8.28
N ALA A 97 -3.63 -6.59 -7.66
CA ALA A 97 -3.87 -7.85 -8.35
C ALA A 97 -4.62 -8.86 -7.51
N ASP A 98 -5.64 -9.46 -8.12
CA ASP A 98 -6.37 -10.60 -7.61
C ASP A 98 -5.87 -11.92 -8.21
N GLY A 99 -5.93 -12.95 -7.38
CA GLY A 99 -5.67 -14.34 -7.74
C GLY A 99 -6.98 -15.06 -7.99
N PHE A 100 -7.03 -15.81 -9.08
CA PHE A 100 -8.08 -16.75 -9.42
C PHE A 100 -7.61 -18.17 -9.07
N PHE A 101 -8.26 -18.75 -8.07
CA PHE A 101 -7.96 -20.07 -7.54
C PHE A 101 -8.89 -21.10 -8.16
N VAL A 102 -8.33 -22.23 -8.59
CA VAL A 102 -9.06 -23.38 -9.13
C VAL A 102 -8.52 -24.64 -8.49
N LEU A 103 -9.40 -25.42 -7.88
CA LEU A 103 -9.12 -26.74 -7.34
C LEU A 103 -9.87 -27.78 -8.16
N ASP A 104 -9.15 -28.69 -8.79
CA ASP A 104 -9.72 -29.91 -9.39
C ASP A 104 -9.83 -31.00 -8.33
N HIS A 105 -11.06 -31.46 -8.06
CA HIS A 105 -11.33 -32.45 -7.02
C HIS A 105 -10.84 -33.85 -7.40
N ASN A 106 -10.79 -34.16 -8.70
CA ASN A 106 -10.36 -35.47 -9.15
C ASN A 106 -8.84 -35.65 -8.98
N SER A 107 -8.06 -34.66 -9.42
CA SER A 107 -6.60 -34.72 -9.33
C SER A 107 -6.04 -34.21 -8.01
N GLY A 108 -6.79 -33.40 -7.25
CA GLY A 108 -6.27 -32.64 -6.12
C GLY A 108 -5.35 -31.50 -6.55
N LEU A 109 -5.34 -31.13 -7.84
CA LEU A 109 -4.50 -30.05 -8.34
C LEU A 109 -5.12 -28.70 -8.01
N LEU A 110 -4.47 -27.97 -7.12
CA LEU A 110 -4.78 -26.58 -6.82
C LEU A 110 -3.92 -25.66 -7.67
N GLN A 111 -4.55 -24.65 -8.26
CA GLN A 111 -3.91 -23.65 -9.11
C GLN A 111 -4.32 -22.25 -8.67
N CYS A 112 -3.37 -21.32 -8.69
CA CYS A 112 -3.59 -19.90 -8.50
C CYS A 112 -3.06 -19.17 -9.73
N ASN A 113 -3.94 -18.51 -10.48
CA ASN A 113 -3.58 -17.66 -11.62
C ASN A 113 -3.77 -16.20 -11.23
N VAL A 114 -2.74 -15.37 -11.38
CA VAL A 114 -2.79 -13.95 -10.99
C VAL A 114 -2.83 -13.07 -12.24
N ILE A 115 -3.81 -12.17 -12.28
CA ILE A 115 -3.97 -11.20 -13.35
C ILE A 115 -2.98 -10.04 -13.15
N TYR A 116 -2.34 -9.59 -14.23
CA TYR A 116 -1.55 -8.36 -14.23
C TYR A 116 -2.35 -7.26 -14.94
N PRO A 117 -3.00 -6.33 -14.20
CA PRO A 117 -3.89 -5.32 -14.79
C PRO A 117 -3.15 -4.40 -15.76
N ARG A 118 -1.89 -4.06 -15.45
CA ARG A 118 -1.03 -3.17 -16.25
C ARG A 118 -0.71 -3.72 -17.65
N ARG A 119 -0.92 -5.02 -17.90
CA ARG A 119 -0.68 -5.72 -19.17
C ARG A 119 -1.98 -6.17 -19.84
N GLY A 120 -3.02 -5.35 -19.76
CA GLY A 120 -4.32 -5.65 -20.37
C GLY A 120 -5.04 -6.84 -19.72
N GLY A 121 -4.78 -7.11 -18.44
CA GLY A 121 -5.52 -8.12 -17.68
C GLY A 121 -5.14 -9.59 -17.97
N GLN A 122 -3.92 -9.86 -18.44
CA GLN A 122 -3.46 -11.21 -18.71
C GLN A 122 -3.04 -11.97 -17.44
N PHE A 123 -3.26 -13.29 -17.40
CA PHE A 123 -2.69 -14.18 -16.39
C PHE A 123 -1.19 -14.35 -16.62
N MET A 124 -0.39 -13.81 -15.71
CA MET A 124 1.07 -13.75 -15.86
C MET A 124 1.80 -14.43 -14.70
N ALA A 125 1.13 -14.68 -13.57
CA ALA A 125 1.66 -15.56 -12.53
C ALA A 125 0.80 -16.81 -12.39
N ARG A 126 1.43 -17.97 -12.25
CA ARG A 126 0.76 -19.26 -12.03
C ARG A 126 1.48 -20.06 -10.95
N PHE A 127 0.76 -20.41 -9.89
CA PHE A 127 1.27 -21.25 -8.82
C PHE A 127 0.43 -22.50 -8.68
N THR A 128 1.05 -23.66 -8.48
CA THR A 128 0.34 -24.95 -8.43
C THR A 128 0.81 -25.82 -7.27
N THR A 129 -0.07 -26.65 -6.72
CA THR A 129 0.32 -27.68 -5.75
C THR A 129 -0.68 -28.83 -5.79
N ASN A 130 -0.24 -30.03 -5.41
CA ASN A 130 -1.16 -31.13 -5.14
C ASN A 130 -1.59 -31.05 -3.68
N VAL A 131 -2.91 -30.96 -3.42
CA VAL A 131 -3.44 -30.88 -2.06
C VAL A 131 -3.49 -32.25 -1.37
N ALA A 132 -3.59 -33.33 -2.14
CA ALA A 132 -3.73 -34.69 -1.64
C ALA A 132 -2.54 -35.09 -0.75
N GLU A 133 -1.34 -34.63 -1.12
CA GLU A 133 -0.11 -34.85 -0.36
C GLU A 133 -0.14 -34.16 1.01
N ALA A 134 -0.78 -32.99 1.10
CA ALA A 134 -0.83 -32.20 2.33
C ALA A 134 -1.94 -32.63 3.29
N VAL A 135 -3.09 -33.07 2.78
CA VAL A 135 -4.22 -33.52 3.61
C VAL A 135 -4.18 -35.01 3.95
N GLY A 136 -3.21 -35.75 3.41
CA GLY A 136 -3.01 -37.18 3.72
C GLY A 136 -4.02 -38.12 3.04
N THR A 137 -4.77 -37.64 2.05
CA THR A 137 -5.64 -38.46 1.21
C THR A 137 -4.76 -39.14 0.17
N GLY A 138 -4.17 -40.29 0.50
CA GLY A 138 -3.23 -41.02 -0.36
C GLY A 138 -3.75 -41.53 -1.72
N ALA A 139 -4.83 -40.97 -2.27
CA ALA A 139 -5.40 -41.36 -3.55
C ALA A 139 -6.09 -40.20 -4.29
N LYS A 140 -6.15 -40.32 -5.62
CA LYS A 140 -6.94 -39.45 -6.53
C LYS A 140 -8.44 -39.55 -6.19
N GLY A 141 -9.19 -38.45 -6.32
CA GLY A 141 -10.64 -38.43 -6.12
C GLY A 141 -11.12 -38.04 -4.71
N GLY A 142 -10.46 -37.09 -4.05
CA GLY A 142 -10.92 -36.55 -2.76
C GLY A 142 -12.11 -35.60 -2.90
N LYS A 143 -12.96 -35.53 -1.87
CA LYS A 143 -14.04 -34.54 -1.81
C LYS A 143 -13.52 -33.30 -1.10
N TYR A 144 -13.11 -32.28 -1.83
CA TYR A 144 -12.48 -31.11 -1.24
C TYR A 144 -13.44 -29.95 -1.06
N MET A 145 -13.15 -29.12 -0.07
CA MET A 145 -13.70 -27.78 0.07
C MET A 145 -12.55 -26.78 0.12
N MET A 146 -12.72 -25.65 -0.58
CA MET A 146 -11.70 -24.61 -0.69
C MET A 146 -12.26 -23.25 -0.29
N LEU A 147 -11.44 -22.46 0.40
CA LEU A 147 -11.71 -21.05 0.66
C LEU A 147 -10.40 -20.25 0.69
N THR A 148 -10.48 -18.97 0.38
CA THR A 148 -9.36 -18.03 0.50
C THR A 148 -9.49 -17.22 1.79
N GLY A 149 -8.36 -16.86 2.38
CA GLY A 149 -8.31 -15.97 3.53
C GLY A 149 -7.16 -14.98 3.42
N ARG A 150 -7.17 -13.99 4.30
CA ARG A 150 -6.10 -12.99 4.39
C ARG A 150 -5.05 -13.44 5.38
N ALA A 151 -3.78 -13.34 4.99
CA ALA A 151 -2.66 -13.51 5.89
C ALA A 151 -1.57 -12.51 5.50
N GLN A 152 -1.11 -11.73 6.46
CA GLN A 152 -0.02 -10.78 6.24
C GLN A 152 1.26 -11.37 6.79
N PHE A 153 2.10 -11.91 5.90
CA PHE A 153 3.41 -12.40 6.27
C PHE A 153 4.42 -11.26 6.38
N PRO A 154 5.42 -11.36 7.28
CA PRO A 154 6.58 -10.47 7.24
C PRO A 154 7.21 -10.53 5.86
N ARG A 155 7.19 -9.41 5.12
CA ARG A 155 7.73 -9.35 3.77
C ARG A 155 9.25 -9.22 3.83
N ALA A 156 9.94 -10.22 3.30
CA ALA A 156 11.39 -10.17 3.06
C ALA A 156 11.67 -10.43 1.58
N SER A 157 12.75 -9.86 1.03
CA SER A 157 13.13 -10.07 -0.39
C SER A 157 13.32 -11.55 -0.73
N ASN A 158 13.78 -12.35 0.24
CA ASN A 158 14.04 -13.77 0.07
C ASN A 158 12.80 -14.65 0.33
N ASN A 159 11.67 -14.05 0.72
CA ASN A 159 10.44 -14.78 1.01
C ASN A 159 9.23 -14.01 0.44
N PRO A 160 9.11 -13.92 -0.90
CA PRO A 160 7.96 -13.28 -1.52
C PRO A 160 6.69 -14.03 -1.11
N ALA A 161 5.69 -13.28 -0.63
CA ALA A 161 4.42 -13.83 -0.18
C ALA A 161 3.28 -12.88 -0.48
N ALA A 162 2.19 -13.41 -1.02
CA ALA A 162 0.94 -12.72 -1.21
C ALA A 162 0.27 -12.38 0.13
N SER A 163 -0.67 -11.43 0.11
CA SER A 163 -1.55 -11.11 1.26
C SER A 163 -2.70 -12.11 1.47
N THR A 164 -2.71 -13.20 0.70
CA THR A 164 -3.75 -14.23 0.72
C THR A 164 -3.14 -15.60 0.94
N VAL A 165 -3.90 -16.44 1.62
CA VAL A 165 -3.71 -17.88 1.75
C VAL A 165 -4.93 -18.61 1.23
N VAL A 166 -4.75 -19.86 0.85
CA VAL A 166 -5.82 -20.76 0.45
C VAL A 166 -5.88 -21.92 1.43
N TYR A 167 -7.05 -22.13 2.02
CA TYR A 167 -7.33 -23.28 2.86
C TYR A 167 -8.06 -24.32 2.02
N VAL A 168 -7.61 -25.56 2.13
CA VAL A 168 -8.24 -26.71 1.50
C VAL A 168 -8.47 -27.77 2.56
N MET A 169 -9.69 -28.29 2.61
CA MET A 169 -10.09 -29.35 3.50
C MET A 169 -10.56 -30.54 2.67
N ASP A 170 -10.12 -31.75 3.02
CA ASP A 170 -10.81 -32.96 2.61
C ASP A 170 -12.02 -33.17 3.52
N THR A 171 -13.21 -33.13 2.92
CA THR A 171 -14.48 -33.27 3.62
C THR A 171 -14.74 -34.70 4.10
N ALA A 172 -14.02 -35.70 3.58
CA ALA A 172 -14.14 -37.08 4.02
C ALA A 172 -13.40 -37.33 5.35
N SER A 173 -12.13 -36.92 5.44
CA SER A 173 -11.31 -37.10 6.65
C SER A 173 -11.40 -35.95 7.65
N GLY A 174 -11.81 -34.75 7.21
CA GLY A 174 -11.72 -33.52 8.00
C GLY A 174 -10.29 -32.98 8.11
N ASN A 175 -9.31 -33.56 7.42
CA ASN A 175 -7.96 -33.03 7.36
C ASN A 175 -7.92 -31.78 6.48
N TYR A 176 -7.16 -30.78 6.89
CA TYR A 176 -7.03 -29.54 6.15
C TYR A 176 -5.59 -29.05 6.09
N ALA A 177 -5.31 -28.29 5.04
CA ALA A 177 -4.02 -27.67 4.77
C ALA A 177 -4.21 -26.21 4.39
N CYS A 178 -3.23 -25.39 4.74
CA CYS A 178 -3.15 -23.97 4.37
C CYS A 178 -1.94 -23.75 3.49
N PHE A 179 -2.14 -23.12 2.33
CA PHE A 179 -1.08 -22.80 1.38
C PHE A 179 -0.92 -21.29 1.20
N GLY A 180 0.34 -20.86 1.14
CA GLY A 180 0.74 -19.50 0.79
C GLY A 180 1.17 -19.40 -0.67
N ILE A 181 0.94 -18.22 -1.25
CA ILE A 181 1.27 -17.94 -2.65
C ILE A 181 2.59 -17.17 -2.70
N PRO A 182 3.65 -17.71 -3.32
CA PRO A 182 4.95 -17.05 -3.37
C PRO A 182 4.99 -15.98 -4.47
N TYR A 183 4.23 -14.91 -4.26
CA TYR A 183 4.10 -13.81 -5.22
C TYR A 183 5.14 -12.72 -4.98
N ASP A 184 5.99 -12.47 -5.97
CA ASP A 184 6.97 -11.38 -5.94
C ASP A 184 6.43 -10.14 -6.68
N ARG A 185 6.20 -9.07 -5.90
CA ARG A 185 5.73 -7.79 -6.45
C ARG A 185 6.80 -7.12 -7.33
N VAL A 186 8.08 -7.32 -7.07
CA VAL A 186 9.17 -6.74 -7.88
C VAL A 186 9.14 -7.32 -9.30
N VAL A 187 9.00 -8.65 -9.40
CA VAL A 187 8.90 -9.35 -10.69
C VAL A 187 7.59 -8.97 -11.41
N ALA A 188 6.49 -8.83 -10.66
CA ALA A 188 5.22 -8.37 -11.23
C ALA A 188 5.30 -6.93 -11.76
N ASN A 189 5.92 -6.01 -11.01
CA ASN A 189 6.13 -4.62 -11.43
C ASN A 189 7.03 -4.52 -12.67
N ALA A 190 7.98 -5.44 -12.83
CA ALA A 190 8.80 -5.58 -14.03
C ALA A 190 8.04 -6.22 -15.22
N ASN A 191 6.75 -6.52 -15.07
CA ASN A 191 5.90 -7.20 -16.05
C ASN A 191 6.44 -8.57 -16.50
N ARG A 192 7.17 -9.24 -15.61
CA ARG A 192 7.75 -10.56 -15.86
C ARG A 192 6.80 -11.67 -15.38
N PRO A 193 6.66 -12.76 -16.15
CA PRO A 193 5.90 -13.92 -15.70
C PRO A 193 6.52 -14.55 -14.44
N GLN A 194 5.67 -15.16 -13.61
CA GLN A 194 6.07 -15.86 -12.39
C GLN A 194 5.43 -17.24 -12.35
N GLN A 195 6.19 -18.28 -12.03
CA GLN A 195 5.65 -19.62 -11.89
C GLN A 195 6.34 -20.36 -10.74
N GLY A 196 5.62 -21.27 -10.08
CA GLY A 196 6.20 -22.07 -9.02
C GLY A 196 5.19 -22.92 -8.26
N ALA A 197 5.66 -23.58 -7.21
CA ALA A 197 4.80 -24.32 -6.30
C ALA A 197 4.18 -23.38 -5.25
N MET A 198 2.92 -23.61 -4.86
CA MET A 198 2.40 -22.98 -3.64
C MET A 198 3.10 -23.56 -2.41
N ARG A 199 3.32 -22.74 -1.39
CA ARG A 199 4.02 -23.16 -0.17
C ARG A 199 3.03 -23.71 0.83
N LEU A 200 3.20 -24.96 1.25
CA LEU A 200 2.49 -25.50 2.42
C LEU A 200 2.93 -24.72 3.67
N LEU A 201 1.96 -24.13 4.38
CA LEU A 201 2.21 -23.34 5.59
C LEU A 201 1.95 -24.17 6.84
N THR A 202 0.82 -24.86 6.88
CA THR A 202 0.42 -25.70 8.02
C THR A 202 -0.63 -26.70 7.58
N THR A 203 -0.76 -27.77 8.35
CA THR A 203 -1.83 -28.77 8.27
C THR A 203 -2.56 -28.87 9.59
N GLY A 204 -3.74 -29.49 9.60
CA GLY A 204 -4.52 -29.76 10.80
C GLY A 204 -5.67 -30.74 10.53
N THR A 205 -6.45 -31.03 11.56
CA THR A 205 -7.63 -31.90 11.47
C THR A 205 -8.82 -31.29 12.18
N ALA A 206 -10.01 -31.42 11.59
CA ALA A 206 -11.29 -30.98 12.16
C ALA A 206 -11.85 -32.00 13.16
N ASN A 207 -11.27 -33.20 13.23
CA ASN A 207 -11.60 -34.22 14.22
C ASN A 207 -10.43 -34.40 15.19
N PRO A 208 -10.20 -33.45 16.12
CA PRO A 208 -9.15 -33.62 17.11
C PRO A 208 -9.51 -34.81 18.00
N VAL A 209 -8.66 -35.85 18.00
CA VAL A 209 -8.71 -36.86 19.06
C VAL A 209 -8.26 -36.16 20.34
N ILE A 210 -9.21 -35.73 21.16
CA ILE A 210 -8.92 -35.14 22.47
C ILE A 210 -8.41 -36.27 23.34
N ASP A 211 -7.10 -36.36 23.47
CA ASP A 211 -6.48 -37.25 24.45
C ASP A 211 -6.70 -36.65 25.83
N ARG A 212 -7.76 -37.12 26.51
CA ARG A 212 -8.21 -36.66 27.83
C ARG A 212 -7.07 -36.68 28.86
N ASP A 213 -6.04 -37.49 28.64
CA ASP A 213 -4.93 -37.68 29.55
C ASP A 213 -3.81 -36.63 29.38
N ASN A 214 -3.81 -35.83 28.29
CA ASN A 214 -2.88 -34.71 28.07
C ASN A 214 -3.38 -33.36 28.61
N LEU A 215 -4.53 -33.34 29.30
CA LEU A 215 -5.19 -32.14 29.85
C LEU A 215 -5.13 -32.04 31.39
N ARG A 216 -4.28 -32.82 32.06
CA ARG A 216 -4.02 -32.75 33.51
C ARG A 216 -2.60 -32.27 33.78
#